data_AF-A0A8R7Q8R9-F1
#
_entry.id   AF-A0A8R7Q8R9-F1
#
_cell.length_a   1.000
_cell.length_b   1.000
_cell.length_c   1.000
_cell.angle_alpha   90.00
_cell.angle_beta   90.00
_cell.angle_gamma   90.00
#
_symmetry.space_group_name_H-M   'P 1'
#
loop_
_entity.id
_entity.type
_entity.pdbx_description
1 polymer ?
#
loop_
_entity_poly.entity_id
_entity_poly.type
_entity_poly.pdbx_seq_one_letter_code
_entity_poly.pdbx_strand_id
1 'polypeptide(L)'
;MGPDDLPKAAAAGAEEAAPFSFSIWPPTQRTRDAVVRRLVDTLAGDTLLCKRYGAVPAADAEPAARAIEAEAFDAAAVTGGAAASVEEGIEALQLYSKEVSRRLLDFVKSRSAAAKAEPPAEEALAVKEETSEA
;
A
#
# COMPACT_ATOMS: atom_id res chain seq x y z
N MET A 1 -39.34 29.95 50.99
CA MET A 1 -39.25 30.00 49.53
C MET A 1 -38.19 31.03 49.19
N GLY A 2 -37.10 30.59 48.56
CA GLY A 2 -36.03 31.42 48.02
C GLY A 2 -34.68 30.68 48.05
N PRO A 3 -34.37 29.83 47.06
CA PRO A 3 -33.05 29.24 46.89
C PRO A 3 -32.40 29.75 45.60
N ASP A 4 -31.77 30.93 45.61
CA ASP A 4 -31.03 31.42 44.45
C ASP A 4 -29.87 32.29 44.90
N ASP A 5 -28.72 31.67 45.14
CA ASP A 5 -27.43 32.32 44.92
C ASP A 5 -26.44 31.26 44.43
N LEU A 6 -26.40 31.08 43.11
CA LEU A 6 -25.34 30.35 42.41
C LEU A 6 -24.16 31.30 42.19
N PRO A 7 -22.92 30.92 42.52
CA PRO A 7 -21.77 31.76 42.25
C PRO A 7 -21.54 31.92 40.74
N LYS A 8 -21.55 33.19 40.32
CA LYS A 8 -21.23 33.69 38.99
C LYS A 8 -19.89 33.16 38.49
N ALA A 9 -19.94 32.58 37.29
CA ALA A 9 -18.81 32.08 36.52
C ALA A 9 -17.64 33.08 36.48
N ALA A 10 -16.51 32.68 37.06
CA ALA A 10 -15.21 33.26 36.73
C ALA A 10 -14.80 32.68 35.38
N ALA A 11 -14.90 33.50 34.33
CA ALA A 11 -14.35 33.24 33.02
C ALA A 11 -12.82 33.11 33.14
N ALA A 12 -12.35 31.89 33.40
CA ALA A 12 -10.99 31.49 33.04
C ALA A 12 -10.91 31.57 31.51
N GLY A 13 -9.90 32.30 31.02
CA GLY A 13 -9.75 32.65 29.62
C GLY A 13 -10.05 31.49 28.70
N ALA A 14 -10.97 31.72 27.77
CA ALA A 14 -11.00 30.97 26.53
C ALA A 14 -9.67 31.28 25.84
N GLU A 15 -8.65 30.49 26.13
CA GLU A 15 -7.60 30.20 25.18
C GLU A 15 -8.34 29.71 23.94
N GLU A 16 -8.44 30.58 22.95
CA GLU A 16 -8.89 30.25 21.62
C GLU A 16 -8.01 29.09 21.15
N ALA A 17 -8.48 27.87 21.35
CA ALA A 17 -7.85 26.68 20.81
C ALA A 17 -7.83 26.90 19.30
N ALA A 18 -6.65 27.26 18.78
CA ALA A 18 -6.43 27.41 17.36
C ALA A 18 -7.06 26.20 16.65
N PRO A 19 -7.84 26.40 15.58
CA PRO A 19 -8.51 25.29 14.93
C PRO A 19 -7.45 24.26 14.54
N PHE A 20 -7.46 23.10 15.19
CA PHE A 20 -6.59 21.99 14.83
C PHE A 20 -6.95 21.59 13.40
N SER A 21 -6.17 22.06 12.42
CA SER A 21 -6.30 21.64 11.04
C SER A 21 -5.87 20.17 10.95
N PHE A 22 -6.83 19.27 10.99
CA PHE A 22 -6.61 17.85 10.72
C PHE A 22 -6.45 17.67 9.20
N SER A 23 -5.21 17.60 8.72
CA SER A 23 -4.95 17.13 7.36
C SER A 23 -4.95 15.60 7.38
N ILE A 24 -5.94 14.99 6.72
CA ILE A 24 -6.05 13.52 6.58
C ILE A 24 -5.00 12.98 5.59
N TRP A 25 -4.50 13.86 4.72
CA TRP A 25 -3.49 13.56 3.71
C TRP A 25 -2.33 14.57 3.82
N PRO A 26 -1.06 14.16 3.59
CA PRO A 26 -0.61 12.80 3.28
C PRO A 26 -0.49 11.87 4.50
N PRO A 27 -0.66 10.54 4.33
CA PRO A 27 -0.41 9.58 5.40
C PRO A 27 1.05 9.62 5.87
N THR A 28 1.27 9.40 7.17
CA THR A 28 2.62 9.35 7.72
C THR A 28 3.43 8.20 7.14
N GLN A 29 4.76 8.33 7.11
CA GLN A 29 5.65 7.28 6.62
C GLN A 29 5.41 5.93 7.31
N ARG A 30 5.14 5.96 8.63
CA ARG A 30 4.80 4.76 9.40
C ARG A 30 3.55 4.04 8.87
N THR A 31 2.53 4.80 8.46
CA THR A 31 1.31 4.26 7.85
C THR A 31 1.61 3.68 6.48
N ARG A 32 2.41 4.37 5.67
CA ARG A 32 2.88 3.88 4.36
C ARG A 32 3.63 2.56 4.48
N ASP A 33 4.57 2.47 5.42
CA ASP A 33 5.31 1.24 5.71
C ASP A 33 4.41 0.08 6.20
N ALA A 34 3.30 0.39 6.89
CA ALA A 34 2.32 -0.61 7.28
C ALA A 34 1.53 -1.13 6.06
N VAL A 35 1.22 -0.25 5.10
CA VAL A 35 0.60 -0.65 3.82
C VAL A 35 1.53 -1.55 3.02
N VAL A 36 2.82 -1.18 2.89
CA VAL A 36 3.83 -2.00 2.21
C VAL A 36 3.90 -3.40 2.83
N ARG A 37 4.02 -3.51 4.16
CA ARG A 37 4.06 -4.82 4.84
C ARG A 37 2.82 -5.67 4.55
N ARG A 38 1.64 -5.06 4.59
CA ARG A 38 0.39 -5.75 4.25
C ARG A 38 0.35 -6.20 2.79
N LEU A 39 0.91 -5.42 1.87
CA LEU A 39 1.04 -5.81 0.46
C LEU A 39 2.00 -6.99 0.30
N VAL A 40 3.13 -7.00 1.00
CA VAL A 40 4.07 -8.12 1.02
C VAL A 40 3.39 -9.40 1.51
N ASP A 41 2.69 -9.34 2.64
CA ASP A 41 1.92 -10.48 3.16
C ASP A 41 0.86 -10.95 2.16
N THR A 42 0.27 -10.02 1.40
CA THR A 42 -0.72 -10.35 0.38
C THR A 42 -0.10 -11.05 -0.84
N LEU A 43 1.13 -10.68 -1.22
CA LEU A 43 1.86 -11.20 -2.38
C LEU A 43 2.59 -12.52 -2.10
N ALA A 44 3.15 -12.66 -0.90
CA ALA A 44 3.99 -13.80 -0.50
C ALA A 44 3.29 -14.79 0.44
N GLY A 45 2.16 -14.41 1.05
CA GLY A 45 1.42 -15.25 1.99
C GLY A 45 0.45 -16.23 1.31
N ASP A 46 -0.40 -16.88 2.13
CA ASP A 46 -1.43 -17.81 1.64
C ASP A 46 -2.76 -17.10 1.35
N THR A 47 -2.74 -16.08 0.48
CA THR A 47 -3.95 -15.33 0.13
C THR A 47 -4.68 -15.93 -1.07
N LEU A 48 -5.95 -15.56 -1.24
CA LEU A 48 -6.74 -15.88 -2.44
C LEU A 48 -6.05 -15.40 -3.72
N LEU A 49 -5.28 -14.30 -3.68
CA LEU A 49 -4.54 -13.82 -4.84
C LEU A 49 -3.39 -14.77 -5.20
N CYS A 50 -2.63 -15.24 -4.21
CA CYS A 50 -1.56 -16.23 -4.42
C CYS A 50 -2.11 -17.55 -4.97
N LYS A 51 -3.29 -18.00 -4.52
CA LYS A 51 -3.96 -19.19 -5.05
C LYS A 51 -4.42 -19.04 -6.50
N ARG A 52 -4.72 -17.81 -6.95
CA ARG A 52 -5.28 -17.53 -8.29
C ARG A 52 -4.22 -17.14 -9.32
N TYR A 53 -3.17 -16.46 -8.88
CA TYR A 53 -2.14 -15.87 -9.76
C TYR A 53 -0.73 -16.40 -9.49
N GLY A 54 -0.54 -17.24 -8.48
CA GLY A 54 0.76 -17.72 -8.01
C GLY A 54 1.34 -16.81 -6.92
N ALA A 55 2.02 -17.42 -5.94
CA ALA A 55 2.71 -16.68 -4.89
C ALA A 55 3.97 -15.98 -5.45
N VAL A 56 4.27 -14.79 -4.92
CA VAL A 56 5.48 -14.04 -5.23
C VAL A 56 6.60 -14.46 -4.28
N PRO A 57 7.82 -14.80 -4.76
CA PRO A 57 8.98 -15.03 -3.92
C PRO A 57 9.22 -13.84 -3.00
N ALA A 58 9.59 -14.11 -1.75
CA ALA A 58 9.82 -13.06 -0.77
C ALA A 58 10.86 -12.02 -1.23
N ALA A 59 11.86 -12.44 -2.02
CA ALA A 59 12.88 -11.56 -2.60
C ALA A 59 12.30 -10.49 -3.54
N ASP A 60 11.21 -10.80 -4.25
CA ASP A 60 10.55 -9.89 -5.19
C ASP A 60 9.33 -9.20 -4.56
N ALA A 61 8.76 -9.78 -3.50
CA ALA A 61 7.53 -9.29 -2.88
C ALA A 61 7.72 -7.92 -2.24
N GLU A 62 8.81 -7.73 -1.49
CA GLU A 62 9.13 -6.45 -0.85
C GLU A 62 9.36 -5.31 -1.86
N PRO A 63 10.27 -5.44 -2.86
CA PRO A 63 10.49 -4.37 -3.82
C PRO A 63 9.24 -4.08 -4.67
N ALA A 64 8.47 -5.11 -5.04
CA ALA A 64 7.21 -4.92 -5.77
C ALA A 64 6.17 -4.18 -4.93
N ALA A 65 5.99 -4.56 -3.66
CA ALA A 65 5.07 -3.89 -2.76
C ALA A 65 5.43 -2.42 -2.51
N ARG A 66 6.72 -2.11 -2.35
CA ARG A 66 7.21 -0.73 -2.24
C ARG A 66 6.96 0.08 -3.50
N ALA A 67 7.20 -0.49 -4.68
CA ALA A 67 6.94 0.19 -5.95
C ALA A 67 5.45 0.48 -6.13
N ILE A 68 4.58 -0.50 -5.87
CA ILE A 68 3.12 -0.36 -5.94
C ILE A 68 2.63 0.76 -5.01
N GLU A 69 3.11 0.77 -3.77
CA GLU A 69 2.74 1.79 -2.78
C GLU A 69 3.23 3.18 -3.19
N ALA A 70 4.50 3.30 -3.61
CA ALA A 70 5.10 4.58 -3.98
C ALA A 70 4.37 5.21 -5.17
N GLU A 71 4.10 4.43 -6.23
CA GLU A 71 3.39 4.94 -7.40
C GLU A 71 1.93 5.32 -7.08
N ALA A 72 1.27 4.57 -6.18
CA ALA A 72 -0.08 4.90 -5.74
C ALA A 72 -0.09 6.17 -4.88
N PHE A 73 0.92 6.35 -4.03
CA PHE A 73 1.12 7.57 -3.26
C PHE A 73 1.36 8.76 -4.18
N ASP A 74 2.23 8.64 -5.18
CA ASP A 74 2.51 9.70 -6.14
C ASP A 74 1.27 10.07 -6.96
N ALA A 75 0.52 9.07 -7.43
CA ALA A 75 -0.75 9.29 -8.14
C ALA A 75 -1.77 10.04 -7.27
N ALA A 76 -1.90 9.66 -6.00
CA ALA A 76 -2.77 10.35 -5.05
C ALA A 76 -2.23 11.72 -4.62
N ALA A 77 -0.91 11.92 -4.59
CA ALA A 77 -0.27 13.18 -4.28
C ALA A 77 -0.46 14.22 -5.39
N VAL A 78 -0.63 13.82 -6.65
CA VAL A 78 -1.02 14.76 -7.72
C VAL A 78 -2.40 15.37 -7.45
N THR A 79 -3.34 14.59 -6.90
CA THR A 79 -4.70 15.06 -6.59
C THR A 79 -4.80 15.70 -5.20
N GLY A 80 -4.07 15.19 -4.21
CA GLY A 80 -4.15 15.62 -2.80
C GLY A 80 -2.95 16.42 -2.28
N GLY A 81 -1.96 16.74 -3.12
CA GLY A 81 -0.67 17.31 -2.69
C GLY A 81 -0.75 18.63 -1.93
N ALA A 82 -1.85 19.36 -2.08
CA ALA A 82 -2.19 20.52 -1.27
C ALA A 82 -3.67 20.46 -0.85
N ALA A 83 -4.15 19.29 -0.38
CA ALA A 83 -5.50 19.14 0.13
C ALA A 83 -5.79 20.27 1.14
N ALA A 84 -6.59 21.25 0.72
CA ALA A 84 -6.89 22.46 1.46
C ALA A 84 -8.02 22.22 2.46
N SER A 85 -8.73 21.10 2.30
CA SER A 85 -9.85 20.68 3.12
C SER A 85 -9.75 19.20 3.52
N VAL A 86 -10.49 18.86 4.57
CA VAL A 86 -10.65 17.47 5.03
C VAL A 86 -11.25 16.60 3.92
N GLU A 87 -12.21 17.14 3.14
CA GLU A 87 -12.86 16.42 2.04
C GLU A 87 -11.85 16.04 0.95
N GLU A 88 -11.02 16.99 0.51
CA GLU A 88 -9.94 16.72 -0.45
C GLU A 88 -8.94 15.69 0.10
N GLY A 89 -8.66 15.71 1.40
CA GLY A 89 -7.82 14.71 2.06
C GLY A 89 -8.45 13.30 2.06
N ILE A 90 -9.77 13.21 2.21
CA ILE A 90 -10.53 11.94 2.12
C ILE A 90 -10.51 11.42 0.68
N GLU A 91 -10.78 12.29 -0.30
CA GLU A 91 -10.73 11.94 -1.72
C GLU A 91 -9.34 11.42 -2.13
N ALA A 92 -8.27 12.09 -1.69
CA ALA A 92 -6.90 11.65 -1.94
C ALA A 92 -6.61 10.28 -1.32
N LEU A 93 -7.09 10.02 -0.09
CA LEU A 93 -6.94 8.72 0.57
C LEU A 93 -7.73 7.61 -0.12
N GLN A 94 -8.93 7.92 -0.62
CA GLN A 94 -9.74 6.99 -1.42
C GLN A 94 -9.04 6.65 -2.74
N LEU A 95 -8.50 7.66 -3.43
CA LEU A 95 -7.73 7.47 -4.65
C LEU A 95 -6.50 6.61 -4.39
N TYR A 96 -5.73 6.90 -3.35
CA TYR A 96 -4.60 6.09 -2.92
C TYR A 96 -4.99 4.62 -2.70
N SER A 97 -6.06 4.36 -1.96
CA SER A 97 -6.54 3.01 -1.69
C SER A 97 -6.94 2.26 -2.98
N LYS A 98 -7.59 2.97 -3.91
CA LYS A 98 -7.97 2.44 -5.23
C LYS A 98 -6.74 2.13 -6.09
N GLU A 99 -5.77 3.03 -6.13
CA GLU A 99 -4.56 2.89 -6.94
C GLU A 99 -3.64 1.78 -6.42
N VAL A 100 -3.50 1.63 -5.10
CA VAL A 100 -2.79 0.50 -4.47
C VAL A 100 -3.45 -0.82 -4.90
N SER A 101 -4.78 -0.93 -4.76
CA SER A 101 -5.51 -2.16 -5.08
C SER A 101 -5.44 -2.51 -6.57
N ARG A 102 -5.58 -1.50 -7.43
CA ARG A 102 -5.48 -1.65 -8.88
C ARG A 102 -4.10 -2.14 -9.29
N ARG A 103 -3.04 -1.46 -8.86
CA ARG A 103 -1.65 -1.82 -9.19
C ARG A 103 -1.26 -3.20 -8.66
N LEU A 104 -1.71 -3.54 -7.46
CA LEU A 104 -1.52 -4.89 -6.91
C LEU A 104 -2.12 -5.95 -7.84
N LEU A 105 -3.36 -5.76 -8.28
CA LEU A 105 -4.04 -6.69 -9.19
C LEU A 105 -3.38 -6.75 -10.57
N ASP A 106 -2.98 -5.60 -11.12
CA ASP A 106 -2.33 -5.53 -12.43
C ASP A 106 -0.94 -6.20 -12.38
N PHE A 107 -0.19 -6.05 -11.28
CA PHE A 107 1.07 -6.73 -11.05
C PHE A 107 0.92 -8.26 -11.03
N VAL A 108 0.02 -8.80 -10.20
CA VAL A 108 -0.16 -10.26 -10.09
C VAL A 108 -0.70 -10.88 -11.39
N LYS A 109 -1.57 -10.16 -12.12
CA LYS A 109 -2.06 -10.60 -13.43
C LYS A 109 -0.92 -10.67 -14.45
N SER A 110 -0.13 -9.60 -14.57
CA SER A 110 0.98 -9.51 -15.53
C SER A 110 2.02 -10.59 -15.26
N ARG A 111 2.37 -10.80 -13.99
CA ARG A 111 3.26 -11.88 -13.55
C ARG A 111 2.70 -13.26 -13.92
N SER A 112 1.43 -13.53 -13.62
CA SER A 112 0.82 -14.83 -13.90
C SER A 112 0.73 -15.13 -15.40
N ALA A 113 0.59 -14.09 -16.23
CA ALA A 113 0.62 -14.21 -17.68
C ALA A 113 2.04 -14.55 -18.18
N ALA A 114 3.07 -13.90 -17.63
CA ALA A 114 4.47 -14.20 -17.95
C ALA A 114 4.86 -15.65 -17.57
N ALA A 115 4.46 -16.10 -16.37
CA ALA A 115 4.71 -17.47 -15.92
C ALA A 115 4.00 -18.55 -16.78
N LYS A 116 2.92 -18.20 -17.47
CA LYS A 116 2.24 -19.11 -18.42
C LYS A 116 2.85 -19.08 -19.82
N ALA A 117 3.66 -18.07 -20.14
CA ALA A 117 4.26 -17.88 -21.45
C ALA A 117 5.69 -18.46 -21.55
N GLU A 118 6.32 -18.81 -20.43
CA GLU A 118 7.60 -19.51 -20.43
C GLU A 118 7.42 -21.00 -20.80
N PRO A 119 8.02 -21.50 -21.90
CA PRO A 119 8.14 -22.95 -22.11
C PRO A 119 9.08 -23.54 -21.06
N PRO A 120 8.94 -24.82 -20.69
CA PRO A 120 9.84 -25.44 -19.74
C PRO A 120 11.24 -25.45 -20.34
N ALA A 121 12.15 -24.68 -19.75
CA ALA A 121 13.57 -24.85 -20.00
C ALA A 121 13.93 -26.26 -19.53
N GLU A 122 14.06 -27.16 -20.49
CA GLU A 122 14.62 -28.49 -20.35
C GLU A 122 16.08 -28.32 -19.90
N GLU A 123 16.26 -28.30 -18.57
CA GLU A 123 17.55 -28.38 -17.92
C GLU A 123 18.05 -29.82 -18.06
N ALA A 124 18.50 -30.18 -19.27
CA ALA A 124 19.29 -31.38 -19.52
C ALA A 124 20.72 -31.14 -19.00
N LEU A 125 20.87 -31.24 -17.68
CA LEU A 125 22.17 -31.43 -17.04
C LEU A 125 22.69 -32.85 -17.35
N ALA A 126 23.82 -32.85 -18.05
CA ALA A 126 24.97 -33.74 -17.88
C ALA A 126 24.79 -35.27 -18.05
N VAL A 127 25.58 -35.86 -18.95
CA VAL A 127 26.76 -36.67 -18.55
C VAL A 127 27.65 -36.99 -19.77
N LYS A 128 28.96 -36.88 -19.50
CA LYS A 128 30.15 -37.18 -20.33
C LYS A 128 30.23 -38.62 -20.84
N GLU A 129 30.80 -38.81 -22.03
CA GLU A 129 31.93 -39.71 -22.39
C GLU A 129 32.03 -39.69 -23.94
N GLU A 130 33.00 -39.04 -24.58
CA GLU A 130 34.37 -39.53 -24.85
C GLU A 130 34.48 -41.06 -24.99
N THR A 131 34.48 -41.58 -26.22
CA THR A 131 35.46 -42.59 -26.67
C THR A 131 35.40 -42.79 -28.19
N SER A 132 36.52 -42.42 -28.81
CA SER A 132 37.20 -42.94 -30.00
C SER A 132 36.48 -43.79 -31.05
N GLU A 133 36.59 -43.32 -32.30
CA GLU A 133 37.37 -43.93 -33.39
C GLU A 133 37.46 -45.47 -33.46
N ALA A 134 36.83 -46.06 -34.48
CA ALA A 134 37.45 -46.91 -35.52
C ALA A 134 36.40 -47.45 -36.50
#